data_AF-A0A7Y0L981-F1
#
_entry.id   AF-A0A7Y0L981-F1
#
_cell.length_a   1.000
_cell.length_b   1.000
_cell.length_c   1.000
_cell.angle_alpha   90.00
_cell.angle_beta   90.00
_cell.angle_gamma   90.00
#
_symmetry.space_group_name_H-M   'P 1'
#
loop_
_entity.id
_entity.type
_entity.pdbx_description
1 polymer ?
#
loop_
_entity_poly.entity_id
_entity_poly.type
_entity_poly.pdbx_seq_one_letter_code
_entity_poly.pdbx_strand_id
1 'polypeptide(L)' 'RGKPQARQVLYQAALVAIAHEGPARARYRELRERLAPKAALIALACKLLRIAWACLRHRSHYDAERAFSRSTTAAAA' A
#
# COMPACT_ATOMS: atom_id res chain seq x y z
N ARG A 1 -13.02 12.29 12.67
CA ARG A 1 -13.18 11.07 11.82
C ARG A 1 -12.92 11.46 10.36
N GLY A 2 -12.19 10.64 9.59
CA GLY A 2 -11.93 10.92 8.16
C GLY A 2 -13.17 10.73 7.26
N LYS A 3 -13.14 11.30 6.05
CA LYS A 3 -14.26 11.25 5.08
C LYS A 3 -14.56 9.80 4.64
N PRO A 4 -15.82 9.32 4.75
CA PRO A 4 -16.19 7.95 4.37
C PRO A 4 -15.89 7.63 2.89
N GLN A 5 -16.15 8.58 2.00
CA GLN A 5 -15.91 8.45 0.56
C GLN A 5 -14.43 8.23 0.25
N ALA A 6 -13.54 8.98 0.90
CA ALA A 6 -12.09 8.82 0.73
C ALA A 6 -11.63 7.42 1.15
N ARG A 7 -12.20 6.88 2.23
CA ARG A 7 -11.90 5.51 2.67
C ARG A 7 -12.35 4.47 1.64
N GLN A 8 -13.53 4.66 1.05
CA GLN A 8 -14.03 3.77 0.02
C GLN A 8 -13.14 3.78 -1.22
N VAL A 9 -12.71 4.95 -1.69
CA VAL A 9 -11.79 5.07 -2.83
C VAL A 9 -10.45 4.38 -2.54
N LEU A 10 -9.87 4.63 -1.36
CA LEU A 10 -8.61 3.99 -0.95
C LEU A 10 -8.73 2.47 -0.84
N TYR A 11 -9.86 1.98 -0.34
CA TYR A 11 -10.13 0.56 -0.26
C TYR A 11 -10.24 -0.09 -1.65
N GLN A 12 -10.96 0.54 -2.57
CA GLN A 12 -11.06 0.08 -3.96
C GLN A 12 -9.69 0.09 -4.66
N ALA A 13 -8.90 1.15 -4.47
CA ALA A 13 -7.54 1.21 -5.00
C ALA A 13 -6.65 0.06 -4.49
N ALA A 14 -6.75 -0.29 -3.20
CA ALA A 14 -6.03 -1.43 -2.65
C ALA A 14 -6.51 -2.77 -3.21
N LEU A 15 -7.81 -2.96 -3.42
CA LEU A 15 -8.36 -4.17 -4.05
C LEU A 15 -7.85 -4.35 -5.49
N VAL A 16 -7.88 -3.28 -6.29
CA VAL A 16 -7.37 -3.30 -7.66
C VAL A 16 -5.86 -3.57 -7.67
N ALA A 17 -5.11 -2.96 -6.75
CA ALA A 17 -3.66 -3.15 -6.67
C ALA A 17 -3.23 -4.59 -6.35
N ILE A 18 -4.06 -5.37 -5.65
CA ILE A 18 -3.77 -6.79 -5.34
C ILE A 18 -4.39 -7.77 -6.32
N ALA A 19 -5.22 -7.29 -7.25
CA ALA A 19 -5.90 -8.14 -8.23
C ALA A 19 -4.91 -8.77 -9.23
N HIS A 20 -3.82 -8.06 -9.53
CA HIS A 20 -2.73 -8.54 -10.38
C HIS A 20 -1.56 -9.10 -9.56
N GLU A 21 -0.81 -10.03 -10.15
CA GLU A 21 0.45 -10.49 -9.54
C GLU A 21 1.47 -9.36 -9.56
N GLY A 22 2.11 -9.08 -8.42
CA GLY A 22 3.04 -7.96 -8.29
C GLY A 22 3.39 -7.59 -6.85
N PRO A 23 4.20 -6.53 -6.66
CA PRO A 23 4.76 -6.16 -5.36
C PRO A 23 3.69 -5.72 -4.34
N ALA A 24 2.57 -5.14 -4.80
CA ALA A 24 1.44 -4.81 -3.93
C ALA A 24 0.75 -6.06 -3.37
N ARG A 25 0.59 -7.11 -4.18
CA ARG A 25 0.01 -8.40 -3.75
C ARG A 25 0.95 -9.14 -2.80
N ALA A 26 2.26 -9.14 -3.07
CA ALA A 26 3.27 -9.68 -2.17
C ALA A 26 3.20 -8.98 -0.79
N ARG A 27 3.19 -7.64 -0.79
CA ARG A 27 3.07 -6.85 0.44
C ARG A 27 1.77 -7.13 1.20
N TYR A 28 0.66 -7.36 0.50
CA TYR A 28 -0.59 -7.74 1.13
C TYR A 28 -0.50 -9.12 1.81
N ARG A 29 0.14 -10.11 1.17
CA ARG A 29 0.35 -11.44 1.76
C ARG A 29 1.16 -11.36 3.05
N GLU A 30 2.27 -10.62 3.06
CA GLU A 30 3.06 -10.35 4.27
C GLU A 30 2.21 -9.71 5.39
N LEU A 31 1.36 -8.73 5.03
CA LEU A 31 0.48 -8.09 6.01
C LEU A 31 -0.59 -9.06 6.53
N ARG A 32 -1.05 -10.02 5.71
CA ARG A 32 -2.08 -10.99 6.08
C ARG A 32 -1.62 -12.00 7.11
N GLU A 33 -0.33 -12.26 7.22
CA GLU A 33 0.26 -13.13 8.25
C GLU A 33 0.13 -12.53 9.65
N ARG A 34 0.05 -11.19 9.74
CA ARG A 34 0.07 -10.46 11.02
C ARG A 34 -1.24 -9.71 11.32
N LEU A 35 -2.05 -9.43 10.30
CA LEU A 35 -3.28 -8.63 10.43
C LEU A 35 -4.50 -9.33 9.83
N ALA A 36 -5.66 -9.02 10.42
CA ALA A 36 -6.96 -9.36 9.86
C ALA A 36 -7.09 -8.83 8.41
N PRO A 37 -7.84 -9.52 7.51
CA PRO A 37 -7.86 -9.19 6.09
C PRO A 37 -8.18 -7.73 5.78
N LYS A 38 -9.20 -7.19 6.45
CA LYS A 38 -9.63 -5.81 6.28
C LYS A 38 -8.56 -4.81 6.75
N ALA A 39 -7.86 -5.11 7.85
CA ALA A 39 -6.80 -4.27 8.37
C ALA A 39 -5.56 -4.29 7.46
N ALA A 40 -5.22 -5.44 6.90
CA ALA A 40 -4.15 -5.57 5.90
C ALA A 40 -4.43 -4.74 4.64
N LEU A 41 -5.68 -4.75 4.13
CA LEU A 41 -6.08 -3.90 3.00
C LEU A 41 -5.98 -2.41 3.31
N ILE A 42 -6.41 -1.98 4.51
CA ILE A 42 -6.31 -0.58 4.92
C ILE A 42 -4.83 -0.15 5.04
N ALA A 43 -3.97 -0.99 5.63
CA ALA A 43 -2.55 -0.72 5.73
C ALA A 43 -1.89 -0.58 4.35
N LEU A 44 -2.26 -1.45 3.39
CA LEU A 44 -1.82 -1.34 2.01
C LEU A 44 -2.32 -0.04 1.36
N ALA A 45 -3.60 0.30 1.53
CA ALA A 45 -4.18 1.53 0.97
C ALA A 45 -3.44 2.79 1.47
N CYS A 46 -3.07 2.83 2.76
CA CYS A 46 -2.27 3.91 3.32
C CYS A 46 -0.84 3.94 2.77
N LYS A 47 -0.24 2.79 2.41
CA LYS A 47 1.08 2.75 1.73
C LYS A 47 0.95 3.30 0.30
N LEU A 48 -0.06 2.86 -0.45
CA LEU A 48 -0.33 3.35 -1.81
C LEU A 48 -0.58 4.86 -1.84
N LEU A 49 -1.35 5.39 -0.89
CA LEU A 49 -1.59 6.84 -0.78
C LEU A 49 -0.29 7.62 -0.55
N ARG A 50 0.62 7.12 0.29
CA ARG A 50 1.93 7.75 0.52
C ARG A 50 2.80 7.72 -0.72
N ILE A 51 2.78 6.62 -1.47
CA ILE A 51 3.51 6.51 -2.74
C ILE A 51 2.96 7.51 -3.75
N ALA A 52 1.64 7.57 -3.93
CA ALA A 52 0.99 8.52 -4.83
C ALA A 52 1.33 9.97 -4.46
N TRP A 53 1.29 10.31 -3.17
CA TRP A 53 1.69 11.63 -2.69
C TRP A 53 3.17 11.93 -2.96
N ALA A 54 4.07 10.98 -2.75
CA ALA A 54 5.49 11.15 -3.05
C ALA A 54 5.74 11.36 -4.56
N CYS A 55 5.11 10.57 -5.42
CA CYS A 55 5.19 10.74 -6.88
C CYS A 55 4.72 12.14 -7.31
N LEU A 56 3.59 12.61 -6.78
CA LEU A 56 3.07 13.95 -7.07
C LEU A 56 4.00 15.05 -6.52
N ARG A 57 4.49 14.91 -5.29
CA ARG A 57 5.32 15.90 -4.61
C ARG A 57 6.69 16.09 -5.27
N HIS A 58 7.27 15.00 -5.75
CA HIS A 58 8.59 14.97 -6.38
C HIS A 58 8.54 14.96 -7.92
N ARG A 59 7.34 14.98 -8.52
CA ARG A 59 7.11 14.85 -9.98
C ARG A 59 7.86 13.67 -10.58
N SER A 60 7.93 12.56 -9.84
CA SER A 60 8.63 11.36 -10.24
C SER A 60 7.64 10.33 -10.77
N HIS A 61 8.07 9.57 -11.78
CA HIS A 61 7.30 8.42 -12.25
C HIS A 61 7.14 7.36 -11.16
N TYR A 62 6.06 6.59 -11.24
CA TYR A 62 5.84 5.48 -10.34
C TYR A 62 6.79 4.34 -10.69
N ASP A 63 7.57 3.91 -9.69
CA ASP A 63 8.48 2.78 -9.76
C ASP A 63 8.08 1.79 -8.67
N ALA A 64 7.51 0.66 -9.08
CA ALA A 64 6.94 -0.33 -8.18
C ALA A 64 8.01 -1.03 -7.32
N GLU A 65 9.15 -1.35 -7.92
CA GLU A 65 10.26 -1.98 -7.21
C GLU A 65 10.75 -1.05 -6.12
N ARG A 66 11.03 0.21 -6.45
CA ARG A 66 11.45 1.21 -5.46
C ARG A 66 10.37 1.49 -4.41
N ALA A 67 9.11 1.58 -4.81
CA ALA A 67 8.00 1.88 -3.90
C ALA A 67 7.75 0.79 -2.84
N PHE A 68 8.06 -0.46 -3.17
CA PHE A 68 7.86 -1.60 -2.27
C PHE A 68 9.16 -2.15 -1.65
N SER A 69 10.33 -1.82 -2.21
CA SER A 69 11.69 -2.24 -1.81
C SER A 69 12.01 -2.10 -0.32
N ARG A 70 11.49 -1.07 0.36
CA ARG A 70 11.64 -0.92 1.82
C ARG A 70 10.44 -1.45 2.55
N SER A 71 10.54 -2.72 2.91
CA SER A 71 9.74 -3.35 3.96
C SER A 71 10.59 -4.13 4.99
N THR A 72 11.92 -4.10 4.88
CA THR A 72 12.88 -4.90 5.68
C THR A 72 13.83 -4.12 6.59
N THR A 73 13.71 -2.80 6.75
CA THR A 73 14.53 -2.01 7.71
C THR A 73 13.71 -1.54 8.91
N ALA A 74 13.22 -2.49 9.71
CA ALA A 74 12.77 -2.28 11.09
C ALA A 74 13.03 -3.53 11.97
N ALA A 75 14.01 -4.35 11.57
CA ALA A 75 14.49 -5.53 12.31
C ALA A 75 16.03 -5.57 12.32
N ALA A 76 16.65 -4.39 12.38
CA ALA A 76 18.05 -4.23 12.77
C ALA A 76 18.03 -3.27 13.96
N ALA A 77 17.82 -3.87 15.13
CA ALA A 77 18.13 -3.29 16.42
C ALA A 77 19.66 -3.15 16.55
#